data_AF-A0A6P8S4B6-F1
#
_entry.id   AF-A0A6P8S4B6-F1
#
_cell.length_a   1.000
_cell.length_b   1.000
_cell.length_c   1.000
_cell.angle_alpha   90.00
_cell.angle_beta   90.00
_cell.angle_gamma   90.00
#
_symmetry.space_group_name_H-M   'P 1'
#
loop_
_entity.id
_entity.type
_entity.pdbx_description
1 polymer ?
#
loop_
_entity_poly.entity_id
_entity_poly.type
_entity_poly.pdbx_seq_one_letter_code
_entity_poly.pdbx_strand_id
1 'polypeptide(L)'
;MAFSLEDYFRTALEGKLFVKMPEREDEYLTPATRLLEKRREMAEIEHALRAQKEEFQMKMESLQQRREELERKEEELKDSIFKFDKFLRENDSKRSRAEKKADAERLITAQKEKEVVRLQEEINLLTLRREKLGKSVEKYVIFQKYLQKVLEKSEEFQEISEMVNRFNTLLATQAKLVKRESDSQETMEQERAQLHQYTEEMQNAILQLNNKLAGLKIKLEKAQSTTLQLEAKWAHILNTAVKKILLLGQIKMATFNIFQILTKQMRQQPDIPLNDPLGQLDQ
;
A
#
# COMPACT_ATOMS: atom_id res chain seq x y z
N MET A 1 25.74 -67.20 -66.89
CA MET A 1 26.43 -68.24 -67.69
C MET A 1 27.07 -69.19 -66.72
N ALA A 2 26.41 -70.33 -66.45
CA ALA A 2 26.95 -71.34 -65.56
C ALA A 2 28.09 -72.05 -66.29
N PHE A 3 29.32 -71.57 -66.13
CA PHE A 3 30.49 -72.41 -66.37
C PHE A 3 30.40 -73.53 -65.35
N SER A 4 29.92 -74.70 -65.78
CA SER A 4 29.92 -75.85 -64.90
C SER A 4 31.39 -76.13 -64.56
N LEU A 5 31.72 -76.24 -63.27
CA LEU A 5 33.05 -76.70 -62.86
C LEU A 5 33.39 -78.03 -63.54
N GLU A 6 32.37 -78.81 -63.88
CA GLU A 6 32.43 -80.05 -64.63
C GLU A 6 33.04 -79.88 -66.03
N ASP A 7 32.67 -78.85 -66.80
CA ASP A 7 33.24 -78.60 -68.14
C ASP A 7 34.69 -78.11 -68.08
N TYR A 8 35.03 -77.30 -67.06
CA TYR A 8 36.40 -76.83 -66.82
C TYR A 8 37.31 -77.97 -66.36
N PHE A 9 36.86 -78.82 -65.44
CA PHE A 9 37.60 -80.01 -65.04
C PHE A 9 37.72 -81.02 -66.18
N ARG A 10 36.68 -81.18 -67.01
CA ARG A 10 36.70 -82.06 -68.19
C ARG A 10 37.77 -81.61 -69.19
N THR A 11 37.78 -80.34 -69.60
CA THR A 11 38.81 -79.83 -70.52
C THR A 11 40.21 -79.80 -69.91
N ALA A 12 40.34 -79.50 -68.60
CA ALA A 12 41.64 -79.49 -67.93
C ALA A 12 42.23 -80.89 -67.66
N LEU A 13 41.39 -81.90 -67.43
CA LEU A 13 41.80 -83.31 -67.32
C LEU A 13 42.09 -83.91 -68.69
N GLU A 14 41.27 -83.62 -69.70
CA GLU A 14 41.49 -84.04 -71.08
C GLU A 14 42.83 -83.52 -71.62
N GLY A 15 43.19 -82.26 -71.32
CA GLY A 15 44.50 -81.70 -71.71
C GLY A 15 45.71 -82.27 -70.96
N LYS A 16 45.53 -82.81 -69.74
CA LYS A 16 46.62 -83.33 -68.89
C LYS A 16 46.81 -84.85 -68.94
N LEU A 17 45.82 -85.60 -69.45
CA LEU A 17 45.90 -87.04 -69.67
C LEU A 17 46.60 -87.41 -71.00
N PHE A 18 46.87 -86.43 -71.88
CA PHE A 18 47.71 -86.60 -73.04
C PHE A 18 49.20 -86.68 -72.64
N VAL A 19 49.61 -87.83 -72.13
CA VAL A 19 50.99 -88.28 -72.33
C VAL A 19 51.10 -88.52 -73.84
N LYS A 20 51.85 -87.67 -74.56
CA LYS A 20 52.20 -87.92 -75.97
C LYS A 20 52.87 -89.29 -76.03
N MET A 21 52.16 -90.29 -76.55
CA MET A 21 52.77 -91.54 -77.00
C MET A 21 53.75 -91.18 -78.13
N PRO A 22 55.02 -91.60 -78.07
CA PRO A 22 55.95 -91.41 -79.18
C PRO A 22 55.39 -92.04 -80.47
N GLU A 23 55.65 -91.40 -81.61
CA GLU A 23 55.24 -91.89 -82.92
C GLU A 23 55.80 -93.29 -83.19
N ARG A 24 54.98 -94.16 -83.77
CA ARG A 24 55.31 -95.57 -84.05
C ARG A 24 56.36 -95.67 -85.17
N GLU A 25 57.60 -96.00 -84.83
CA GLU A 25 58.58 -96.55 -85.78
C GLU A 25 58.74 -98.06 -85.51
N ASP A 26 57.74 -98.86 -85.88
CA ASP A 26 57.60 -100.26 -85.42
C ASP A 26 57.54 -101.29 -86.57
N GLU A 27 58.43 -101.20 -87.57
CA GLU A 27 58.45 -102.17 -88.68
C GLU A 27 59.57 -103.24 -88.62
N TYR A 28 60.53 -103.18 -87.67
CA TYR A 28 61.64 -104.17 -87.60
C TYR A 28 62.13 -104.56 -86.18
N LEU A 29 61.26 -104.97 -85.25
CA LEU A 29 61.66 -105.43 -83.90
C LEU A 29 60.99 -106.78 -83.49
N THR A 30 61.74 -107.64 -82.77
CA THR A 30 61.31 -108.98 -82.34
C THR A 30 60.35 -108.96 -81.13
N PRO A 31 59.52 -110.01 -80.89
CA PRO A 31 58.51 -110.01 -79.82
C PRO A 31 59.06 -109.77 -78.39
N ALA A 32 60.31 -110.16 -78.13
CA ALA A 32 60.97 -109.94 -76.83
C ALA A 32 61.40 -108.48 -76.61
N THR A 33 61.79 -107.75 -77.65
CA THR A 33 62.15 -106.32 -77.55
C THR A 33 60.91 -105.43 -77.42
N ARG A 34 59.81 -105.78 -78.09
CA ARG A 34 58.50 -105.11 -77.90
C ARG A 34 57.98 -105.19 -76.46
N LEU A 35 58.19 -106.32 -75.77
CA LEU A 35 57.80 -106.47 -74.36
C LEU A 35 58.65 -105.58 -73.44
N LEU A 36 59.94 -105.45 -73.74
CA LEU A 36 60.86 -104.58 -73.00
C LEU A 36 60.53 -103.10 -73.21
N GLU A 37 60.21 -102.69 -74.44
CA GLU A 37 59.74 -101.34 -74.75
C GLU A 37 58.41 -101.04 -74.07
N LYS A 38 57.43 -101.96 -74.10
CA LYS A 38 56.17 -101.78 -73.36
C LYS A 38 56.37 -101.72 -71.85
N ARG A 39 57.33 -102.46 -71.28
CA ARG A 39 57.70 -102.33 -69.86
C ARG A 39 58.36 -100.99 -69.54
N ARG A 40 59.19 -100.48 -70.44
CA ARG A 40 59.82 -99.16 -70.31
C ARG A 40 58.79 -98.04 -70.42
N GLU A 41 57.89 -98.09 -71.40
CA GLU A 41 56.77 -97.15 -71.55
C GLU A 41 55.86 -97.18 -70.32
N MET A 42 55.51 -98.37 -69.82
CA MET A 42 54.72 -98.51 -68.58
C MET A 42 55.44 -97.89 -67.38
N ALA A 43 56.76 -98.08 -67.25
CA ALA A 43 57.55 -97.47 -66.17
C ALA A 43 57.64 -95.95 -66.31
N GLU A 44 57.77 -95.42 -67.54
CA GLU A 44 57.77 -93.99 -67.83
C GLU A 44 56.40 -93.35 -67.55
N ILE A 45 55.30 -94.03 -67.92
CA ILE A 45 53.93 -93.61 -67.61
C ILE A 45 53.67 -93.67 -66.11
N GLU A 46 54.08 -94.73 -65.41
CA GLU A 46 53.96 -94.84 -63.95
C GLU A 46 54.77 -93.75 -63.24
N HIS A 47 55.97 -93.44 -63.74
CA HIS A 47 56.80 -92.36 -63.21
C HIS A 47 56.15 -90.99 -63.43
N ALA A 48 55.62 -90.71 -64.63
CA ALA A 48 54.89 -89.49 -64.93
C ALA A 48 53.60 -89.35 -64.09
N LEU A 49 52.87 -90.45 -63.90
CA LEU A 49 51.69 -90.49 -63.05
C LEU A 49 52.03 -90.25 -61.58
N ARG A 50 53.16 -90.81 -61.10
CA ARG A 50 53.66 -90.57 -59.73
C ARG A 50 54.05 -89.11 -59.53
N ALA A 51 54.78 -88.51 -60.47
CA ALA A 51 55.14 -87.10 -60.45
C ALA A 51 53.89 -86.18 -60.48
N GLN A 52 52.87 -86.51 -61.29
CA GLN A 52 51.62 -85.76 -61.33
C GLN A 52 50.81 -85.88 -60.04
N LYS A 53 50.80 -87.06 -59.41
CA LYS A 53 50.17 -87.26 -58.09
C LYS A 53 50.88 -86.45 -57.01
N GLU A 54 52.22 -86.42 -57.01
CA GLU A 54 53.01 -85.60 -56.09
C GLU A 54 52.77 -84.09 -56.32
N GLU A 55 52.71 -83.64 -57.58
CA GLU A 55 52.41 -82.23 -57.90
C GLU A 55 50.99 -81.84 -57.48
N PHE A 56 50.01 -82.71 -57.70
CA PHE A 56 48.64 -82.50 -57.25
C PHE A 56 48.56 -82.46 -55.72
N GLN A 57 49.26 -83.37 -55.04
CA GLN A 57 49.32 -83.41 -53.58
C GLN A 57 49.93 -82.12 -53.01
N MET A 58 51.05 -81.64 -53.55
CA MET A 58 51.66 -80.36 -53.16
C MET A 58 50.71 -79.17 -53.38
N LYS A 59 49.98 -79.15 -54.50
CA LYS A 59 48.99 -78.09 -54.77
C LYS A 59 47.80 -78.16 -53.82
N MET A 60 47.33 -79.36 -53.48
CA MET A 60 46.24 -79.54 -52.53
C MET A 60 46.65 -79.11 -51.12
N GLU A 61 47.87 -79.43 -50.69
CA GLU A 61 48.43 -78.98 -49.41
C GLU A 61 48.59 -77.45 -49.37
N SER A 62 49.09 -76.82 -50.43
CA SER A 62 49.19 -75.36 -50.51
C SER A 62 47.82 -74.67 -50.48
N LEU A 63 46.83 -75.21 -51.21
CA LEU A 63 45.46 -74.69 -51.17
C LEU A 63 44.80 -74.91 -49.81
N GLN A 64 45.10 -76.00 -49.14
CA GLN A 64 44.62 -76.27 -47.79
C GLN A 64 45.20 -75.26 -46.79
N GLN A 65 46.51 -75.03 -46.82
CA GLN A 65 47.16 -73.98 -46.01
C GLN A 65 46.57 -72.60 -46.30
N ARG A 66 46.36 -72.25 -47.57
CA ARG A 66 45.76 -70.96 -47.97
C ARG A 66 44.33 -70.81 -47.46
N ARG A 67 43.53 -71.89 -47.47
CA ARG A 67 42.18 -71.91 -46.90
C ARG A 67 42.22 -71.68 -45.39
N GLU A 68 43.07 -72.40 -44.68
CA GLU A 68 43.24 -72.24 -43.23
C GLU A 68 43.73 -70.83 -42.84
N GLU A 69 44.63 -70.23 -43.62
CA GLU A 69 45.05 -68.84 -43.41
C GLU A 69 43.92 -67.83 -43.64
N LEU A 70 43.10 -68.03 -44.67
CA LEU A 70 41.97 -67.16 -44.95
C LEU A 70 40.92 -67.24 -43.85
N GLU A 71 40.63 -68.45 -43.36
CA GLU A 71 39.69 -68.67 -42.26
C GLU A 71 40.18 -67.99 -40.97
N ARG A 72 41.47 -68.11 -40.62
CA ARG A 72 42.07 -67.39 -39.48
C ARG A 72 41.94 -65.87 -39.63
N LYS A 73 42.25 -65.33 -40.82
CA LYS A 73 42.13 -63.88 -41.08
C LYS A 73 40.69 -63.41 -41.00
N GLU A 74 39.73 -64.23 -41.44
CA GLU A 74 38.31 -63.92 -41.34
C GLU A 74 37.85 -63.89 -39.87
N GLU A 75 38.29 -64.85 -39.06
CA GLU A 75 38.03 -64.86 -37.60
C GLU A 75 38.67 -63.64 -36.90
N GLU A 76 39.92 -63.31 -37.21
CA GLU A 76 40.60 -62.13 -36.67
C GLU A 76 39.86 -60.83 -37.04
N LEU A 77 39.38 -60.73 -38.29
CA LEU A 77 38.58 -59.60 -38.74
C LEU A 77 37.25 -59.52 -37.98
N LYS A 78 36.52 -60.63 -37.84
CA LYS A 78 35.28 -60.69 -37.06
C LYS A 78 35.52 -60.23 -35.61
N ASP A 79 36.56 -60.75 -34.96
CA ASP A 79 36.95 -60.35 -33.62
C ASP A 79 37.30 -58.86 -33.53
N SER A 80 38.01 -58.33 -34.53
CA SER A 80 38.34 -56.91 -34.57
C SER A 80 37.09 -56.05 -34.67
N ILE A 81 36.10 -56.44 -35.49
CA ILE A 81 34.82 -55.73 -35.64
C ILE A 81 34.07 -55.71 -34.31
N PHE A 82 34.00 -56.83 -33.59
CA PHE A 82 33.37 -56.87 -32.27
C PHE A 82 34.10 -55.97 -31.26
N LYS A 83 35.43 -55.95 -31.27
CA LYS A 83 36.23 -55.06 -30.41
C LYS A 83 36.01 -53.59 -30.77
N PHE A 84 35.92 -53.25 -32.06
CA PHE A 84 35.64 -51.88 -32.53
C PHE A 84 34.23 -51.44 -32.18
N ASP A 85 33.20 -52.26 -32.37
CA ASP A 85 31.83 -51.94 -31.98
C ASP A 85 31.75 -51.68 -30.46
N LYS A 86 32.39 -52.54 -29.66
CA LYS A 86 32.48 -52.33 -28.20
C LYS A 86 33.18 -51.02 -27.87
N PHE A 87 34.30 -50.71 -28.51
CA PHE A 87 35.04 -49.46 -28.31
C PHE A 87 34.20 -48.23 -28.68
N LEU A 88 33.48 -48.26 -29.80
CA LEU A 88 32.60 -47.17 -30.24
C LEU A 88 31.48 -46.93 -29.23
N ARG A 89 30.79 -47.99 -28.78
CA ARG A 89 29.74 -47.88 -27.75
C ARG A 89 30.27 -47.32 -26.43
N GLU A 90 31.45 -47.77 -25.99
CA GLU A 90 32.08 -47.25 -24.77
C GLU A 90 32.50 -45.78 -24.93
N ASN A 91 33.02 -45.38 -26.10
CA ASN A 91 33.39 -44.01 -26.39
C ASN A 91 32.16 -43.09 -26.42
N ASP A 92 31.10 -43.49 -27.13
CA ASP A 92 29.83 -42.76 -27.17
C ASP A 92 29.22 -42.62 -25.78
N SER A 93 29.30 -43.67 -24.96
CA SER A 93 28.87 -43.62 -23.55
C SER A 93 29.72 -42.64 -22.71
N LYS A 94 31.03 -42.58 -22.93
CA LYS A 94 31.93 -41.61 -22.26
C LYS A 94 31.62 -40.19 -22.71
N ARG A 95 31.45 -39.98 -24.02
CA ARG A 95 31.09 -38.69 -24.62
C ARG A 95 29.75 -38.19 -24.08
N SER A 96 28.70 -39.02 -24.14
CA SER A 96 27.37 -38.66 -23.63
C SER A 96 27.39 -38.32 -22.14
N ARG A 97 28.18 -39.04 -21.32
CA ARG A 97 28.36 -38.70 -19.90
C ARG A 97 29.08 -37.37 -19.70
N ALA A 98 30.13 -37.10 -20.48
CA ALA A 98 30.86 -35.84 -20.43
C ALA A 98 29.98 -34.66 -20.85
N GLU A 99 29.20 -34.81 -21.93
CA GLU A 99 28.24 -33.80 -22.39
C GLU A 99 27.17 -33.50 -21.33
N LYS A 100 26.54 -34.53 -20.76
CA LYS A 100 25.57 -34.35 -19.65
C LYS A 100 26.17 -33.66 -18.44
N LYS A 101 27.41 -33.98 -18.07
CA LYS A 101 28.10 -33.34 -16.96
C LYS A 101 28.39 -31.86 -17.26
N ALA A 102 28.86 -31.55 -18.47
CA ALA A 102 29.12 -30.20 -18.90
C ALA A 102 27.84 -29.35 -18.91
N ASP A 103 26.73 -29.89 -19.39
CA ASP A 103 25.44 -29.19 -19.40
C ASP A 103 24.89 -28.97 -17.98
N ALA A 104 25.03 -29.96 -17.09
CA ALA A 104 24.68 -29.80 -15.69
C ALA A 104 25.52 -28.70 -15.01
N GLU A 105 26.82 -28.66 -15.29
CA GLU A 105 27.73 -27.64 -14.76
C GLU A 105 27.39 -26.24 -15.29
N ARG A 106 27.08 -26.11 -16.60
CA ARG A 106 26.60 -24.85 -17.20
C ARG A 106 25.33 -24.34 -16.52
N LEU A 107 24.38 -25.21 -16.22
CA LEU A 107 23.15 -24.84 -15.53
C LEU A 107 23.43 -24.33 -14.10
N ILE A 108 24.31 -25.01 -13.36
CA ILE A 108 24.71 -24.59 -12.01
C ILE A 108 25.43 -23.24 -12.06
N THR A 109 26.37 -23.06 -12.98
CA THR A 109 27.09 -21.79 -13.16
C THR A 109 26.14 -20.64 -13.47
N ALA A 110 25.19 -20.83 -14.39
CA ALA A 110 24.19 -19.82 -14.72
C ALA A 110 23.27 -19.47 -13.53
N GLN A 111 22.92 -20.45 -12.68
CA GLN A 111 22.19 -20.18 -11.43
C GLN A 111 23.03 -19.38 -10.44
N LYS A 112 24.30 -19.73 -10.28
CA LYS A 112 25.22 -19.04 -9.37
C LYS A 112 25.54 -17.62 -9.82
N GLU A 113 25.69 -17.38 -11.12
CA GLU A 113 25.85 -16.02 -11.67
C GLU A 113 24.66 -15.13 -11.34
N LYS A 114 23.43 -15.62 -11.47
CA LYS A 114 22.23 -14.86 -11.07
C LYS A 114 22.22 -14.56 -9.57
N GLU A 115 22.62 -15.53 -8.75
CA GLU A 115 22.72 -15.35 -7.30
C GLU A 115 23.78 -14.30 -6.92
N VAL A 116 24.94 -14.32 -7.60
CA VAL A 116 26.01 -13.33 -7.41
C VAL A 116 25.51 -11.92 -7.74
N VAL A 117 24.83 -11.74 -8.87
CA VAL A 117 24.27 -10.42 -9.25
C VAL A 117 23.28 -9.92 -8.19
N ARG A 118 22.35 -10.78 -7.74
CA ARG A 118 21.38 -10.43 -6.69
C ARG A 118 22.07 -10.01 -5.39
N LEU A 119 23.06 -10.78 -4.94
CA LEU A 119 23.80 -10.47 -3.72
C LEU A 119 24.62 -9.18 -3.85
N GLN A 120 25.17 -8.91 -5.03
CA GLN A 120 25.89 -7.67 -5.30
C GLN A 120 24.98 -6.44 -5.23
N GLU A 121 23.76 -6.54 -5.76
CA GLU A 121 22.74 -5.48 -5.62
C GLU A 121 22.37 -5.24 -4.15
N GLU A 122 22.17 -6.31 -3.38
CA GLU A 122 21.86 -6.21 -1.95
C GLU A 122 22.99 -5.54 -1.17
N ILE A 123 24.25 -5.92 -1.43
CA ILE A 123 25.43 -5.28 -0.84
C ILE A 123 25.46 -3.78 -1.17
N ASN A 124 25.17 -3.40 -2.41
CA ASN A 124 25.16 -1.99 -2.82
C ASN A 124 24.08 -1.20 -2.07
N LEU A 125 22.87 -1.76 -1.95
CA LEU A 125 21.76 -1.14 -1.21
C LEU A 125 22.08 -0.98 0.27
N LEU A 126 22.62 -2.02 0.90
CA LEU A 126 23.02 -1.99 2.31
C LEU A 126 24.17 -0.99 2.55
N THR A 127 25.13 -0.91 1.63
CA THR A 127 26.24 0.05 1.70
C THR A 127 25.72 1.48 1.62
N LEU A 128 24.82 1.78 0.68
CA LEU A 128 24.19 3.10 0.57
C LEU A 128 23.39 3.46 1.84
N ARG A 129 22.66 2.49 2.41
CA ARG A 129 21.94 2.69 3.67
C ARG A 129 22.91 2.98 4.82
N ARG A 130 24.00 2.23 4.92
CA ARG A 130 25.05 2.44 5.92
C ARG A 130 25.66 3.83 5.80
N GLU A 131 25.98 4.28 4.59
CA GLU A 131 26.53 5.62 4.37
C GLU A 131 25.55 6.73 4.76
N LYS A 132 24.26 6.60 4.41
CA LYS A 132 23.21 7.56 4.82
C LYS A 132 23.07 7.63 6.34
N LEU A 133 23.08 6.48 7.01
CA LEU A 133 23.05 6.40 8.47
C LEU A 133 24.33 6.99 9.08
N GLY A 134 25.49 6.69 8.52
CA GLY A 134 26.78 7.25 8.94
C GLY A 134 26.80 8.78 8.90
N LYS A 135 26.39 9.38 7.79
CA LYS A 135 26.24 10.85 7.67
C LYS A 135 25.27 11.43 8.70
N SER A 136 24.17 10.71 8.98
CA SER A 136 23.20 11.14 9.99
C SER A 136 23.82 11.09 11.39
N VAL A 137 24.52 10.01 11.73
CA VAL A 137 25.22 9.87 13.00
C VAL A 137 26.26 10.98 13.15
N GLU A 138 27.13 11.21 12.16
CA GLU A 138 28.13 12.28 12.17
C GLU A 138 27.51 13.65 12.43
N LYS A 139 26.37 13.95 11.76
CA LYS A 139 25.62 15.18 11.98
C LYS A 139 25.12 15.31 13.43
N TYR A 140 24.64 14.23 14.02
CA TYR A 140 24.00 14.27 15.35
C TYR A 140 24.95 14.03 16.53
N VAL A 141 26.17 13.52 16.29
CA VAL A 141 27.20 13.29 17.34
C VAL A 141 27.50 14.55 18.14
N ILE A 142 27.43 15.73 17.52
CA ILE A 142 27.67 17.01 18.22
C ILE A 142 26.63 17.23 19.33
N PHE A 143 25.35 16.92 19.07
CA PHE A 143 24.29 17.06 20.09
C PHE A 143 24.43 16.02 21.19
N GLN A 144 24.80 14.79 20.85
CA GLN A 144 25.09 13.77 21.86
C GLN A 144 26.23 14.20 22.79
N LYS A 145 27.35 14.69 22.22
CA LYS A 145 28.48 15.22 23.01
C LYS A 145 28.06 16.40 23.88
N TYR A 146 27.22 17.29 23.36
CA TYR A 146 26.67 18.39 24.14
C TYR A 146 25.82 17.88 25.32
N LEU A 147 24.88 16.97 25.07
CA LEU A 147 24.01 16.40 26.10
C LEU A 147 24.81 15.64 27.17
N GLN A 148 25.87 14.93 26.76
CA GLN A 148 26.79 14.29 27.71
C GLN A 148 27.45 15.32 28.63
N LYS A 149 27.93 16.45 28.09
CA LYS A 149 28.51 17.54 28.91
C LYS A 149 27.48 18.19 29.84
N VAL A 150 26.21 18.26 29.44
CA VAL A 150 25.14 18.76 30.31
C VAL A 150 24.86 17.76 31.42
N LEU A 151 24.82 16.46 31.10
CA LEU A 151 24.67 15.38 32.08
C LEU A 151 25.80 15.38 33.10
N GLU A 152 27.06 15.54 32.68
CA GLU A 152 28.22 15.66 33.58
C GLU A 152 28.12 16.82 34.58
N LYS A 153 27.35 17.87 34.25
CA LYS A 153 27.14 19.03 35.11
C LYS A 153 25.85 18.97 35.93
N SER A 154 24.97 18.03 35.61
CA SER A 154 23.65 17.93 36.24
C SER A 154 23.60 16.66 37.09
N GLU A 155 23.42 16.82 38.39
CA GLU A 155 23.28 15.68 39.32
C GLU A 155 21.87 15.06 39.29
N GLU A 156 20.92 15.69 38.59
CA GLU A 156 19.51 15.29 38.58
C GLU A 156 19.18 14.10 37.68
N PHE A 157 20.05 13.78 36.71
CA PHE A 157 19.81 12.73 35.72
C PHE A 157 21.00 11.78 35.65
N GLN A 158 20.74 10.48 35.48
CA GLN A 158 21.77 9.47 35.32
C GLN A 158 22.08 9.19 33.85
N GLU A 159 21.07 9.35 32.99
CA GLU A 159 21.19 9.13 31.55
C GLU A 159 20.64 10.28 30.72
N ILE A 160 21.18 10.46 29.50
CA ILE A 160 20.63 11.40 28.52
C ILE A 160 19.17 11.05 28.17
N SER A 161 18.82 9.75 28.17
CA SER A 161 17.47 9.24 27.90
C SER A 161 16.45 9.83 28.88
N GLU A 162 16.77 9.89 30.17
CA GLU A 162 15.93 10.44 31.23
C GLU A 162 15.70 11.94 31.04
N MET A 163 16.75 12.69 30.71
CA MET A 163 16.66 14.12 30.43
C MET A 163 15.74 14.39 29.22
N VAL A 164 15.88 13.62 28.16
CA VAL A 164 15.02 13.72 26.97
C VAL A 164 13.57 13.36 27.31
N ASN A 165 13.34 12.31 28.10
CA ASN A 165 12.00 11.92 28.54
C ASN A 165 11.33 12.97 29.41
N ARG A 166 12.08 13.57 30.35
CA ARG A 166 11.62 14.70 31.17
C ARG A 166 11.26 15.89 30.29
N PHE A 167 12.13 16.25 29.34
CA PHE A 167 11.87 17.34 28.39
C PHE A 167 10.61 17.08 27.55
N ASN A 168 10.44 15.87 27.03
CA ASN A 168 9.24 15.49 26.27
C ASN A 168 7.98 15.58 27.12
N THR A 169 8.05 15.16 28.38
CA THR A 169 6.92 15.27 29.32
C THR A 169 6.59 16.73 29.58
N LEU A 170 7.60 17.58 29.79
CA LEU A 170 7.43 19.02 29.98
C LEU A 170 6.80 19.68 28.75
N LEU A 171 7.30 19.38 27.54
CA LEU A 171 6.69 19.87 26.30
C LEU A 171 5.23 19.43 26.16
N ALA A 172 4.94 18.15 26.44
CA ALA A 172 3.57 17.65 26.40
C ALA A 172 2.67 18.34 27.43
N THR A 173 3.18 18.62 28.63
CA THR A 173 2.42 19.38 29.65
C THR A 173 2.24 20.84 29.24
N GLN A 174 3.25 21.48 28.66
CA GLN A 174 3.16 22.86 28.16
C GLN A 174 2.11 22.96 27.07
N ALA A 175 2.11 22.05 26.09
CA ALA A 175 1.09 22.03 25.04
C ALA A 175 -0.33 21.88 25.61
N LYS A 176 -0.51 21.04 26.62
CA LYS A 176 -1.81 20.89 27.32
C LYS A 176 -2.22 22.15 28.07
N LEU A 177 -1.27 22.81 28.75
CA LEU A 177 -1.54 24.04 29.50
C LEU A 177 -1.92 25.19 28.56
N VAL A 178 -1.17 25.39 27.47
CA VAL A 178 -1.47 26.41 26.45
C VAL A 178 -2.85 26.19 25.85
N LYS A 179 -3.20 24.93 25.53
CA LYS A 179 -4.54 24.62 25.04
C LYS A 179 -5.61 24.96 26.09
N ARG A 180 -5.41 24.55 27.35
CA ARG A 180 -6.36 24.84 28.42
C ARG A 180 -6.52 26.33 28.67
N GLU A 181 -5.44 27.10 28.59
CA GLU A 181 -5.47 28.55 28.70
C GLU A 181 -6.27 29.18 27.56
N SER A 182 -6.04 28.74 26.32
CA SER A 182 -6.83 29.18 25.16
C SER A 182 -8.32 28.87 25.32
N ASP A 183 -8.66 27.64 25.71
CA ASP A 183 -10.05 27.21 25.92
C ASP A 183 -10.69 28.06 27.05
N SER A 184 -9.95 28.29 28.15
CA SER A 184 -10.42 29.11 29.27
C SER A 184 -10.60 30.59 28.86
N GLN A 185 -9.72 31.13 28.04
CA GLN A 185 -9.82 32.50 27.53
C GLN A 185 -11.06 32.66 26.65
N GLU A 186 -11.34 31.70 25.78
CA GLU A 186 -12.54 31.69 24.94
C GLU A 186 -13.81 31.64 25.80
N THR A 187 -13.88 30.77 26.81
CA THR A 187 -15.04 30.72 27.72
C THR A 187 -15.23 32.03 28.49
N MET A 188 -14.15 32.65 28.98
CA MET A 188 -14.23 33.95 29.66
C MET A 188 -14.71 35.06 28.72
N GLU A 189 -14.27 35.07 27.47
CA GLU A 189 -14.73 36.04 26.47
C GLU A 189 -16.21 35.87 26.15
N GLN A 190 -16.69 34.62 26.04
CA GLN A 190 -18.11 34.31 25.87
C GLN A 190 -18.95 34.79 27.06
N GLU A 191 -18.53 34.50 28.29
CA GLU A 191 -19.23 34.96 29.50
C GLU A 191 -19.24 36.48 29.62
N ARG A 192 -18.12 37.15 29.30
CA ARG A 192 -18.06 38.62 29.25
C ARG A 192 -19.01 39.20 28.23
N ALA A 193 -19.10 38.60 27.04
CA ALA A 193 -20.04 39.04 26.00
C ALA A 193 -21.50 38.90 26.46
N GLN A 194 -21.85 37.78 27.09
CA GLN A 194 -23.19 37.55 27.65
C GLN A 194 -23.53 38.56 28.75
N LEU A 195 -22.60 38.82 29.67
CA LEU A 195 -22.79 39.81 30.73
C LEU A 195 -22.99 41.22 30.15
N HIS A 196 -22.23 41.57 29.12
CA HIS A 196 -22.36 42.86 28.45
C HIS A 196 -23.73 43.01 27.79
N GLN A 197 -24.19 42.01 27.03
CA GLN A 197 -25.52 41.99 26.43
C GLN A 197 -26.63 42.13 27.49
N TYR A 198 -26.55 41.34 28.56
CA TYR A 198 -27.52 41.43 29.66
C TYR A 198 -27.54 42.83 30.31
N THR A 199 -26.37 43.45 30.48
CA THR A 199 -26.27 44.80 31.04
C THR A 199 -26.91 45.83 30.11
N GLU A 200 -26.68 45.75 28.80
CA GLU A 200 -27.32 46.62 27.81
C GLU A 200 -28.84 46.44 27.80
N GLU A 201 -29.33 45.19 27.84
CA GLU A 201 -30.76 44.89 27.94
C GLU A 201 -31.40 45.50 29.19
N MET A 202 -30.75 45.38 30.35
CA MET A 202 -31.24 45.97 31.60
C MET A 202 -31.19 47.49 31.57
N GLN A 203 -30.14 48.10 31.02
CA GLN A 203 -30.07 49.55 30.84
C GLN A 203 -31.20 50.06 29.93
N ASN A 204 -31.46 49.36 28.82
CA ASN A 204 -32.58 49.65 27.93
C ASN A 204 -33.93 49.53 28.65
N ALA A 205 -34.12 48.48 29.46
CA ALA A 205 -35.33 48.30 30.26
C ALA A 205 -35.52 49.45 31.28
N ILE A 206 -34.46 49.87 31.97
CA ILE A 206 -34.47 51.03 32.88
C ILE A 206 -34.84 52.30 32.12
N LEU A 207 -34.26 52.56 30.95
CA LEU A 207 -34.61 53.72 30.12
C LEU A 207 -36.08 53.70 29.69
N GLN A 208 -36.60 52.54 29.28
CA GLN A 208 -38.01 52.38 28.94
C GLN A 208 -38.93 52.65 30.15
N LEU A 209 -38.59 52.15 31.34
CA LEU A 209 -39.35 52.40 32.57
C LEU A 209 -39.28 53.86 32.98
N ASN A 210 -38.12 54.51 32.87
CA ASN A 210 -37.96 55.94 33.14
C ASN A 210 -38.79 56.80 32.18
N ASN A 211 -38.82 56.45 30.89
CA ASN A 211 -39.67 57.11 29.91
C ASN A 211 -41.16 56.96 30.25
N LYS A 212 -41.60 55.75 30.65
CA LYS A 212 -42.97 55.52 31.13
C LYS A 212 -43.28 56.34 32.38
N LEU A 213 -42.36 56.38 33.34
CA LEU A 213 -42.50 57.15 34.57
C LEU A 213 -42.63 58.66 34.28
N ALA A 214 -41.79 59.20 33.40
CA ALA A 214 -41.87 60.60 32.97
C ALA A 214 -43.23 60.89 32.31
N GLY A 215 -43.71 60.00 31.43
CA GLY A 215 -45.04 60.12 30.83
C GLY A 215 -46.18 60.11 31.86
N LEU A 216 -46.09 59.26 32.90
CA LEU A 216 -47.06 59.22 33.98
C LEU A 216 -47.01 60.47 34.87
N LYS A 217 -45.82 61.00 35.17
CA LYS A 217 -45.65 62.26 35.91
C LYS A 217 -46.31 63.44 35.20
N ILE A 218 -46.09 63.57 33.89
CA ILE A 218 -46.74 64.62 33.08
C ILE A 218 -48.27 64.49 33.13
N LYS A 219 -48.81 63.26 33.06
CA LYS A 219 -50.26 63.03 33.18
C LYS A 219 -50.78 63.43 34.56
N LEU A 220 -50.05 63.10 35.63
CA LEU A 220 -50.39 63.46 37.00
C LEU A 220 -50.39 64.99 37.19
N GLU A 221 -49.34 65.67 36.75
CA GLU A 221 -49.24 67.14 36.84
C GLU A 221 -50.37 67.83 36.07
N LYS A 222 -50.72 67.33 34.87
CA LYS A 222 -51.88 67.83 34.11
C LYS A 222 -53.17 67.65 34.89
N ALA A 223 -53.41 66.46 35.45
CA ALA A 223 -54.60 66.19 36.26
C ALA A 223 -54.67 67.10 37.50
N GLN A 224 -53.56 67.25 38.22
CA GLN A 224 -53.46 68.15 39.38
C GLN A 224 -53.74 69.61 39.01
N SER A 225 -53.16 70.09 37.90
CA SER A 225 -53.43 71.44 37.38
C SER A 225 -54.91 71.64 37.05
N THR A 226 -55.55 70.66 36.39
CA THR A 226 -56.99 70.73 36.12
C THR A 226 -57.83 70.72 37.40
N THR A 227 -57.47 69.91 38.40
CA THR A 227 -58.14 69.88 39.70
C THR A 227 -58.02 71.23 40.39
N LEU A 228 -56.82 71.81 40.47
CA LEU A 228 -56.60 73.14 41.06
C LEU A 228 -57.43 74.23 40.36
N GLN A 229 -57.54 74.18 39.02
CA GLN A 229 -58.39 75.11 38.29
C GLN A 229 -59.88 74.96 38.62
N LEU A 230 -60.36 73.72 38.77
CA LEU A 230 -61.74 73.44 39.16
C LEU A 230 -62.01 73.86 40.61
N GLU A 231 -61.08 73.60 41.54
CA GLU A 231 -61.14 74.05 42.92
C GLU A 231 -61.18 75.58 43.03
N ALA A 232 -60.35 76.28 42.25
CA ALA A 232 -60.37 77.75 42.21
C ALA A 232 -61.73 78.29 41.71
N LYS A 233 -62.28 77.69 40.65
CA LYS A 233 -63.63 78.02 40.16
C LYS A 233 -64.70 77.75 41.22
N TRP A 234 -64.62 76.60 41.88
CA TRP A 234 -65.54 76.22 42.96
C TRP A 234 -65.47 77.20 44.13
N ALA A 235 -64.26 77.56 44.59
CA ALA A 235 -64.06 78.54 45.64
C ALA A 235 -64.60 79.93 45.26
N HIS A 236 -64.47 80.35 44.00
CA HIS A 236 -65.07 81.59 43.52
C HIS A 236 -66.60 81.57 43.57
N ILE A 237 -67.22 80.46 43.12
CA ILE A 237 -68.67 80.25 43.20
C ILE A 237 -69.12 80.27 44.67
N LEU A 238 -68.42 79.57 45.55
CA LEU A 238 -68.72 79.52 46.98
C LEU A 238 -68.61 80.90 47.63
N ASN A 239 -67.52 81.63 47.39
CA ASN A 239 -67.35 82.99 47.90
C ASN A 239 -68.45 83.93 47.41
N THR A 240 -68.86 83.80 46.15
CA THR A 240 -69.98 84.56 45.59
C THR A 240 -71.30 84.20 46.29
N ALA A 241 -71.54 82.92 46.55
CA ALA A 241 -72.70 82.46 47.30
C ALA A 241 -72.70 83.01 48.74
N VAL A 242 -71.57 82.93 49.45
CA VAL A 242 -71.41 83.49 50.80
C VAL A 242 -71.67 84.99 50.82
N LYS A 243 -71.14 85.75 49.85
CA LYS A 243 -71.43 87.20 49.72
C LYS A 243 -72.93 87.46 49.51
N LYS A 244 -73.60 86.67 48.66
CA LYS A 244 -75.05 86.77 48.44
C LYS A 244 -75.84 86.42 49.71
N ILE A 245 -75.43 85.40 50.47
CA ILE A 245 -76.03 85.02 51.75
C ILE A 245 -75.84 86.13 52.78
N LEU A 246 -74.65 86.73 52.86
CA LEU A 246 -74.38 87.85 53.76
C LEU A 246 -75.23 89.07 53.40
N LEU A 247 -75.31 89.43 52.12
CA LEU A 247 -76.16 90.53 51.65
C LEU A 247 -77.63 90.27 51.98
N LEU A 248 -78.11 89.04 51.75
CA LEU A 248 -79.46 88.65 52.15
C LEU A 248 -79.67 88.80 53.66
N GLY A 249 -78.70 88.40 54.48
CA GLY A 249 -78.74 88.59 55.93
C GLY A 249 -78.75 90.07 56.35
N GLN A 250 -77.95 90.92 55.69
CA GLN A 250 -77.93 92.36 55.91
C GLN A 250 -79.25 93.02 55.53
N ILE A 251 -79.83 92.64 54.38
CA ILE A 251 -81.16 93.10 53.97
C ILE A 251 -82.18 92.69 55.04
N LYS A 252 -82.22 91.42 55.45
CA LYS A 252 -83.11 90.93 56.51
C LYS A 252 -82.97 91.74 57.81
N MET A 253 -81.75 92.02 58.26
CA MET A 253 -81.49 92.81 59.46
C MET A 253 -81.89 94.27 59.31
N ALA A 254 -81.62 94.91 58.17
CA ALA A 254 -82.01 96.28 57.90
C ALA A 254 -83.52 96.42 57.84
N THR A 255 -84.20 95.50 57.14
CA THR A 255 -85.66 95.39 57.09
C THR A 255 -86.24 95.23 58.50
N PHE A 256 -85.70 94.30 59.30
CA PHE A 256 -86.13 94.10 60.67
C PHE A 256 -85.88 95.32 61.56
N ASN A 257 -84.73 95.99 61.43
CA ASN A 257 -84.42 97.20 62.19
C ASN A 257 -85.37 98.34 61.84
N ILE A 258 -85.66 98.56 60.54
CA ILE A 258 -86.64 99.55 60.10
C ILE A 258 -88.03 99.21 60.66
N PHE A 259 -88.46 97.96 60.54
CA PHE A 259 -89.71 97.46 61.11
C PHE A 259 -89.78 97.70 62.62
N GLN A 260 -88.70 97.43 63.37
CA GLN A 260 -88.62 97.69 64.82
C GLN A 260 -88.70 99.19 65.18
N ILE A 261 -88.09 100.07 64.38
CA ILE A 261 -88.14 101.51 64.59
C ILE A 261 -89.57 102.03 64.36
N LEU A 262 -90.21 101.61 63.28
CA LEU A 262 -91.58 102.01 62.95
C LEU A 262 -92.59 101.49 63.97
N THR A 263 -92.47 100.22 64.40
CA THR A 263 -93.32 99.64 65.45
C THR A 263 -93.12 100.31 66.81
N LYS A 264 -91.88 100.70 67.18
CA LYS A 264 -91.61 101.53 68.36
C LYS A 264 -92.26 102.91 68.29
N GLN A 265 -92.25 103.57 67.13
CA GLN A 265 -92.90 104.88 66.96
C GLN A 265 -94.43 104.77 66.97
N MET A 266 -94.97 103.64 66.48
CA MET A 266 -96.41 103.36 66.42
C MET A 266 -97.02 102.79 67.71
N ARG A 267 -96.23 102.56 68.78
CA ARG A 267 -96.65 101.88 70.03
C ARG A 267 -97.42 100.57 69.78
N GLN A 268 -96.99 99.79 68.79
CA GLN A 268 -97.52 98.44 68.53
C GLN A 268 -96.40 97.41 68.73
N GLN A 269 -96.72 96.28 69.37
CA GLN A 269 -95.84 95.11 69.44
C GLN A 269 -96.36 94.01 68.51
N PRO A 270 -95.90 93.95 67.25
CA PRO A 270 -96.07 92.76 66.43
C PRO A 270 -94.91 91.77 66.65
N ASP A 271 -95.27 90.50 66.73
CA ASP A 271 -94.38 89.37 67.01
C ASP A 271 -93.98 88.68 65.68
N ILE A 272 -93.16 89.35 64.86
CA ILE A 272 -92.67 88.80 63.59
C ILE A 272 -91.18 88.45 63.71
N PRO A 273 -90.77 87.19 63.43
CA PRO A 273 -89.40 86.75 63.60
C PRO A 273 -88.44 87.32 62.55
N LEU A 274 -87.17 87.41 62.93
CA LEU A 274 -86.06 87.94 62.15
C LEU A 274 -85.87 87.31 60.75
N ASN A 275 -86.39 86.09 60.52
CA ASN A 275 -86.16 85.34 59.29
C ASN A 275 -87.13 85.62 58.15
N ASP A 276 -88.18 86.42 58.37
CA ASP A 276 -89.19 86.75 57.35
C ASP A 276 -89.21 88.26 57.00
N PRO A 277 -88.33 88.70 56.08
CA PRO A 277 -88.26 90.10 55.66
C PRO A 277 -89.43 90.55 54.79
N LEU A 278 -90.14 89.63 54.11
CA LEU A 278 -91.28 89.99 53.27
C LEU A 278 -92.48 90.32 54.16
N GLY A 279 -92.75 89.49 55.18
CA GLY A 279 -93.79 89.79 56.18
C GLY A 279 -93.53 91.08 56.99
N GLN A 280 -92.28 91.54 57.10
CA GLN A 280 -91.91 92.80 57.76
C GLN A 280 -92.06 94.04 56.87
N LEU A 281 -92.09 93.88 55.54
CA LEU A 281 -92.28 94.97 54.57
C LEU A 281 -93.73 95.12 54.12
N ASP A 282 -94.53 94.05 54.25
CA ASP A 282 -95.95 94.02 53.88
C ASP A 282 -96.90 94.58 54.98
N GLN A 283 -96.36 95.08 56.11
CA GLN A 283 -97.08 95.80 57.17
C GLN A 283 -96.73 97.28 57.19
#